data_AF-A0A1X9T436-F1
#
_entry.id   AF-A0A1X9T436-F1
#
_cell.length_a   1.000
_cell.length_b   1.000
_cell.length_c   1.000
_cell.angle_alpha   90.00
_cell.angle_beta   90.00
_cell.angle_gamma   90.00
#
_symmetry.space_group_name_H-M   'P 1'
#
loop_
_entity.id
_entity.type
_entity.pdbx_description
1 polymer ?
#
loop_
_entity_poly.entity_id
_entity_poly.type
_entity_poly.pdbx_seq_one_letter_code
_entity_poly.pdbx_strand_id
1 'polypeptide(L)'
;MSWIDEMSTEEFLLTIKHYIEIGKKQFIRRKGRNYRQDLITLGIYSIDEVWEEILKLRVRDEYKPRELDREYPDTPVFFFKKELNGKTAYIKLKFMAGRGAICLSFHPSE
;
A
#
# COMPACT_ATOMS: atom_id res chain seq x y z
N MET A 1 -23.70 -0.48 10.39
CA MET A 1 -22.97 -0.11 9.15
C MET A 1 -21.61 0.40 9.56
N SER A 2 -20.58 -0.40 9.29
CA SER A 2 -19.19 0.05 9.47
C SER A 2 -18.89 1.05 8.34
N TRP A 3 -18.31 2.20 8.68
CA TRP A 3 -17.95 3.29 7.75
C TRP A 3 -17.00 2.86 6.61
N ILE A 4 -16.54 1.62 6.63
CA ILE A 4 -15.46 1.11 5.81
C ILE A 4 -15.96 0.34 4.57
N ASP A 5 -17.22 -0.12 4.56
CA ASP A 5 -17.78 -0.88 3.43
C ASP A 5 -17.96 -0.05 2.15
N GLU A 6 -17.94 1.28 2.21
CA GLU A 6 -18.23 2.16 1.07
C GLU A 6 -17.05 3.02 0.60
N MET A 7 -15.90 2.97 1.27
CA MET A 7 -14.78 3.88 0.97
C MET A 7 -14.22 3.68 -0.45
N SER A 8 -14.40 4.67 -1.32
CA SER A 8 -13.80 4.67 -2.65
C SER A 8 -12.28 4.65 -2.59
N THR A 9 -11.64 4.25 -3.69
CA THR A 9 -10.17 4.31 -3.82
C THR A 9 -9.65 5.73 -3.67
N GLU A 10 -10.40 6.74 -4.12
CA GLU A 10 -10.05 8.14 -3.94
C GLU A 10 -10.01 8.53 -2.46
N GLU A 11 -11.08 8.26 -1.71
CA GLU A 11 -11.15 8.53 -0.27
C GLU A 11 -10.08 7.76 0.51
N PHE A 12 -9.83 6.52 0.11
CA PHE A 12 -8.76 5.70 0.69
C PHE A 12 -7.38 6.34 0.46
N LEU A 13 -7.07 6.73 -0.78
CA LEU A 13 -5.80 7.37 -1.12
C LEU A 13 -5.62 8.69 -0.37
N LEU A 14 -6.67 9.53 -0.28
CA LEU A 14 -6.62 10.76 0.53
C LEU A 14 -6.30 10.45 2.00
N THR A 15 -7.00 9.45 2.56
CA THR A 15 -6.83 9.04 3.95
C THR A 15 -5.41 8.55 4.23
N ILE A 16 -4.90 7.59 3.45
CA ILE A 16 -3.56 7.04 3.73
C ILE A 16 -2.46 8.08 3.54
N LYS A 17 -2.59 8.98 2.54
CA LYS A 17 -1.58 10.01 2.27
C LYS A 17 -1.46 10.98 3.42
N HIS A 18 -2.60 11.46 3.94
CA HIS A 18 -2.62 12.27 5.15
C HIS A 18 -1.91 11.59 6.33
N TYR A 19 -2.18 10.29 6.56
CA TYR A 19 -1.56 9.55 7.66
C TYR A 19 -0.06 9.29 7.46
N ILE A 20 0.39 9.13 6.21
CA ILE A 20 1.81 9.01 5.86
C ILE A 20 2.57 10.31 6.17
N GLU A 21 1.97 11.45 5.85
CA GLU A 21 2.53 12.79 6.08
C GLU A 21 2.70 13.10 7.57
N ILE A 22 1.72 12.75 8.40
CA ILE A 22 1.81 12.92 9.87
C ILE A 22 2.61 11.80 10.56
N GLY A 23 3.30 10.93 9.81
CA GLY A 23 4.17 9.89 10.33
C GLY A 23 3.46 8.65 10.90
N LYS A 24 2.14 8.54 10.77
CA LYS A 24 1.36 7.37 11.20
C LYS A 24 1.32 6.31 10.10
N LYS A 25 2.47 5.66 9.89
CA LYS A 25 2.68 4.67 8.83
C LYS A 25 3.48 3.46 9.29
N GLN A 26 3.17 2.29 8.74
CA GLN A 26 3.86 1.04 9.07
C GLN A 26 4.13 0.21 7.82
N PHE A 27 5.39 -0.20 7.64
CA PHE A 27 5.80 -1.09 6.55
C PHE A 27 5.97 -2.52 7.07
N ILE A 28 5.17 -3.46 6.57
CA ILE A 28 5.19 -4.86 7.02
C ILE A 28 6.22 -5.64 6.22
N ARG A 29 7.21 -6.21 6.93
CA ARG A 29 8.21 -7.11 6.34
C ARG A 29 7.64 -8.53 6.30
N ARG A 30 7.18 -8.97 5.14
CA ARG A 30 6.56 -10.29 4.98
C ARG A 30 7.59 -11.41 5.12
N LYS A 31 7.31 -12.40 5.98
CA LYS A 31 8.13 -13.61 6.10
C LYS A 31 8.11 -14.39 4.78
N GLY A 32 9.27 -14.87 4.34
CA GLY A 32 9.42 -15.66 3.11
C GLY A 32 9.70 -14.84 1.83
N ARG A 33 9.78 -13.51 1.89
CA ARG A 33 10.30 -12.67 0.79
C ARG A 33 11.52 -11.88 1.23
N ASN A 34 12.47 -11.69 0.31
CA ASN A 34 13.57 -10.76 0.51
C ASN A 34 13.15 -9.36 0.08
N TYR A 35 12.46 -8.64 0.97
CA TYR A 35 11.94 -7.31 0.66
C TYR A 35 13.04 -6.33 0.20
N ARG A 36 14.28 -6.46 0.70
CA ARG A 36 15.38 -5.59 0.26
C ARG A 36 15.71 -5.81 -1.21
N GLN A 37 15.81 -7.07 -1.63
CA GLN A 37 16.07 -7.39 -3.04
C GLN A 37 14.89 -6.98 -3.94
N ASP A 38 13.65 -7.19 -3.47
CA ASP A 38 12.45 -6.74 -4.18
C ASP A 38 12.48 -5.21 -4.40
N LEU A 39 12.81 -4.42 -3.37
CA LEU A 39 12.93 -2.97 -3.48
C LEU A 39 14.06 -2.54 -4.43
N ILE A 40 15.25 -3.14 -4.30
CA ILE A 40 16.38 -2.86 -5.21
C ILE A 40 15.99 -3.16 -6.66
N THR A 41 15.22 -4.22 -6.91
CA THR A 41 14.74 -4.58 -8.25
C THR A 41 13.82 -3.52 -8.85
N LEU A 42 13.08 -2.81 -8.00
CA LEU A 42 12.25 -1.66 -8.38
C LEU A 42 13.04 -0.34 -8.42
N GLY A 43 14.34 -0.36 -8.11
CA GLY A 43 15.19 0.83 -7.99
C GLY A 43 14.90 1.67 -6.75
N ILE A 44 14.40 1.04 -5.68
CA ILE A 44 14.15 1.65 -4.37
C ILE A 44 15.21 1.18 -3.37
N TYR A 45 15.85 2.13 -2.69
CA TYR A 45 16.97 1.85 -1.79
C TYR A 45 16.64 2.08 -0.31
N SER A 46 15.49 2.69 -0.02
CA SER A 46 15.03 2.96 1.35
C SER A 46 13.53 2.73 1.52
N ILE A 47 13.08 2.55 2.78
CA ILE A 47 11.64 2.49 3.09
C ILE A 47 10.98 3.85 2.93
N ASP A 48 11.73 4.95 3.09
CA ASP A 48 11.18 6.29 2.91
C ASP A 48 10.80 6.53 1.43
N GLU A 49 11.64 6.09 0.49
CA GLU A 49 11.31 6.08 -0.94
C GLU A 49 10.04 5.26 -1.26
N VAL A 50 9.79 4.15 -0.55
CA VAL A 50 8.53 3.40 -0.70
C VAL A 50 7.34 4.30 -0.37
N TRP A 51 7.41 5.05 0.72
CA TRP A 51 6.33 5.96 1.11
C TRP A 51 6.18 7.12 0.11
N GLU A 52 7.27 7.66 -0.41
CA GLU A 52 7.22 8.66 -1.48
C GLU A 52 6.51 8.12 -2.74
N GLU A 53 6.76 6.86 -3.10
CA GLU A 53 6.09 6.23 -4.23
C GLU A 53 4.60 5.95 -3.96
N ILE A 54 4.23 5.64 -2.72
CA ILE A 54 2.83 5.50 -2.28
C ILE A 54 2.10 6.86 -2.31
N LEU A 55 2.75 7.95 -1.89
CA LEU A 55 2.17 9.31 -1.96
C LEU A 55 1.80 9.72 -3.40
N LYS A 56 2.54 9.18 -4.37
CA LYS A 56 2.33 9.42 -5.81
C LYS A 56 1.25 8.54 -6.45
N LEU A 57 0.67 7.57 -5.73
CA LEU A 57 -0.40 6.70 -6.26
C LEU A 57 -1.64 7.49 -6.65
N ARG A 58 -2.32 7.04 -7.70
CA ARG A 58 -3.55 7.61 -8.26
C ARG A 58 -4.63 6.53 -8.32
N VAL A 59 -5.89 6.95 -8.44
CA VAL A 59 -7.03 6.02 -8.56
C VAL A 59 -6.85 5.04 -9.72
N ARG A 60 -6.32 5.51 -10.86
CA ARG A 60 -6.03 4.65 -12.03
C ARG A 60 -4.96 3.58 -11.80
N ASP A 61 -4.19 3.68 -10.72
CA ASP A 61 -3.18 2.68 -10.36
C ASP A 61 -3.82 1.50 -9.60
N GLU A 62 -5.12 1.59 -9.26
CA GLU A 62 -5.88 0.46 -8.71
C GLU A 62 -5.89 -0.69 -9.70
N TYR A 63 -5.39 -1.84 -9.24
CA TYR A 63 -5.18 -3.00 -10.09
C TYR A 63 -6.41 -3.92 -10.12
N LYS A 64 -7.10 -4.04 -8.99
CA LYS A 64 -8.25 -4.92 -8.83
C LYS A 64 -9.11 -4.47 -7.64
N PRO A 65 -10.36 -4.95 -7.53
CA PRO A 65 -11.21 -4.64 -6.39
C PRO A 65 -10.54 -4.97 -5.06
N ARG A 66 -10.82 -4.14 -4.05
CA ARG A 66 -10.43 -4.39 -2.65
C ARG A 66 -11.00 -5.70 -2.13
N GLU A 67 -10.29 -6.28 -1.17
CA GLU A 67 -10.65 -7.53 -0.49
C GLU A 67 -10.56 -7.31 1.01
N LEU A 68 -11.32 -8.06 1.79
CA LEU A 68 -11.22 -8.00 3.24
C LEU A 68 -9.91 -8.66 3.70
N ASP A 69 -9.26 -8.06 4.71
CA ASP A 69 -8.09 -8.64 5.35
C ASP A 69 -8.49 -9.93 6.08
N ARG A 70 -7.73 -11.01 5.85
CA ARG A 70 -8.00 -12.32 6.46
C ARG A 70 -7.82 -12.31 7.98
N GLU A 71 -6.90 -11.49 8.49
CA GLU A 71 -6.63 -11.36 9.92
C GLU A 71 -7.53 -10.32 10.59
N TYR A 72 -8.03 -9.35 9.82
CA TYR A 72 -8.90 -8.25 10.30
C TYR A 72 -10.10 -8.10 9.35
N PRO A 73 -11.15 -8.94 9.48
CA PRO A 73 -12.22 -9.05 8.49
C PRO A 73 -12.96 -7.75 8.17
N ASP A 74 -12.95 -6.77 9.09
CA ASP A 74 -13.59 -5.46 8.88
C ASP A 74 -12.66 -4.43 8.22
N THR A 75 -11.47 -4.84 7.76
CA THR A 75 -10.47 -3.93 7.19
C THR A 75 -10.20 -4.28 5.71
N PRO A 76 -10.58 -3.41 4.76
CA PRO A 76 -10.31 -3.61 3.36
C PRO A 76 -8.83 -3.40 3.05
N VAL A 77 -8.35 -4.24 2.15
CA VAL A 77 -7.03 -4.17 1.54
C VAL A 77 -7.22 -3.68 0.11
N PHE A 78 -6.53 -2.60 -0.22
CA PHE A 78 -6.49 -2.02 -1.56
C PHE A 78 -5.23 -2.48 -2.29
N PHE A 79 -5.37 -2.67 -3.60
CA PHE A 79 -4.37 -3.29 -4.45
C PHE A 79 -4.02 -2.34 -5.60
N PHE A 80 -2.74 -2.04 -5.74
CA PHE A 80 -2.25 -1.15 -6.78
C PHE A 80 -1.15 -1.80 -7.61
N LYS A 81 -1.04 -1.37 -8.87
CA LYS A 81 0.11 -1.60 -9.72
C LYS A 81 0.66 -0.28 -10.23
N LYS A 82 1.98 -0.12 -10.19
CA LYS A 82 2.64 1.12 -10.61
C LYS A 82 3.95 0.84 -11.33
N GLU A 83 4.18 1.50 -12.45
CA GLU A 83 5.47 1.43 -13.15
C GLU A 83 6.55 2.24 -12.40
N LEU A 84 7.64 1.56 -12.05
CA LEU A 84 8.82 2.11 -11.39
C LEU A 84 10.06 1.59 -12.13
N ASN A 85 10.85 2.48 -12.73
CA ASN A 85 12.10 2.12 -13.41
C ASN A 85 11.95 0.98 -14.45
N GLY A 86 10.84 0.99 -15.21
CA GLY A 86 10.54 -0.03 -16.21
C GLY A 86 10.11 -1.39 -15.64
N LYS A 87 9.75 -1.43 -14.35
CA LYS A 87 9.20 -2.59 -13.65
C LYS A 87 7.86 -2.25 -13.06
N THR A 88 6.89 -3.14 -13.19
CA THR A 88 5.61 -3.01 -12.51
C THR A 88 5.78 -3.41 -11.04
N ALA A 89 5.53 -2.49 -10.11
CA ALA A 89 5.41 -2.78 -8.69
C ALA A 89 3.99 -3.22 -8.35
N TYR A 90 3.86 -4.28 -7.55
CA TYR A 90 2.63 -4.70 -6.90
C TYR A 90 2.60 -4.20 -5.46
N ILE A 91 1.52 -3.51 -5.09
CA ILE A 91 1.41 -2.80 -3.82
C ILE A 91 0.09 -3.18 -3.13
N LYS A 92 0.17 -3.53 -1.84
CA LYS A 92 -1.00 -3.80 -0.99
C LYS A 92 -1.02 -2.85 0.19
N LEU A 93 -2.11 -2.10 0.35
CA LEU A 93 -2.26 -1.11 1.40
C LEU A 93 -3.54 -1.37 2.19
N LYS A 94 -3.53 -1.05 3.47
CA LYS A 94 -4.74 -0.94 4.29
C LYS A 94 -4.63 0.24 5.24
N PHE A 95 -5.77 0.66 5.78
CA PHE A 95 -5.84 1.67 6.82
C PHE A 95 -6.46 1.04 8.07
N MET A 96 -5.88 1.33 9.24
CA MET A 96 -6.45 0.92 10.52
C MET A 96 -6.54 2.13 11.44
N ALA A 97 -7.74 2.42 11.95
CA ALA A 97 -7.94 3.45 12.95
C ALA A 97 -7.01 3.20 14.15
N GLY A 98 -6.30 4.25 14.60
CA GLY A 98 -5.29 4.15 15.67
C GLY A 98 -3.89 3.73 15.25
N ARG A 99 -3.70 3.06 14.09
CA ARG A 99 -2.37 2.72 13.54
C ARG A 99 -1.97 3.58 12.33
N GLY A 100 -2.93 3.96 11.51
CA GLY A 100 -2.71 4.74 10.29
C GLY A 100 -2.52 3.89 9.04
N ALA A 101 -1.65 4.34 8.14
CA ALA A 101 -1.40 3.70 6.85
C ALA A 101 -0.48 2.48 6.99
N ILE A 102 -0.89 1.33 6.46
CA ILE A 102 -0.14 0.09 6.55
C ILE A 102 0.17 -0.43 5.16
N CYS A 103 1.46 -0.56 4.83
CA CYS A 103 1.92 -1.23 3.63
C CYS A 103 2.14 -2.72 3.93
N LEU A 104 1.26 -3.56 3.37
CA LEU A 104 1.30 -5.02 3.54
C LEU A 104 2.26 -5.69 2.55
N SER A 105 2.43 -5.11 1.36
CA SER A 105 3.31 -5.63 0.32
C SER A 105 3.73 -4.52 -0.62
N PHE A 106 5.01 -4.55 -1.02
CA PHE A 106 5.60 -3.70 -2.04
C PHE A 106 6.74 -4.49 -2.69
N HIS A 107 6.52 -5.03 -3.89
CA HIS A 107 7.49 -5.86 -4.60
C HIS A 107 7.22 -5.85 -6.11
N PRO A 108 8.17 -6.26 -6.97
CA PRO A 108 7.90 -6.46 -8.38
C PRO A 108 6.69 -7.38 -8.61
N SER A 109 5.81 -7.00 -9.54
CA SER A 109 4.81 -7.93 -10.08
C SER A 109 5.58 -9.05 -10.77
N GLU A 110 5.21 -10.28 -10.44
CA GLU A 110 5.57 -11.45 -11.24
C GLU A 110 4.95 -11.34 -12.64
#